data_AF-A0A976KAN2-F1
#
_entry.id   AF-A0A976KAN2-F1
#
_cell.length_a   1.000
_cell.length_b   1.000
_cell.length_c   1.000
_cell.angle_alpha   90.00
_cell.angle_beta   90.00
_cell.angle_gamma   90.00
#
_symmetry.space_group_name_H-M   'P 1'
#
loop_
_entity.id
_entity.type
_entity.pdbx_description
1 polymer ?
#
loop_
_entity_poly.entity_id
_entity_poly.type
_entity_poly.pdbx_seq_one_letter_code
_entity_poly.pdbx_strand_id
1 'polypeptide(L)'
;MSDKKDMAAKIKSAYDLALERLEADGIEKPREEDLDPATLERISEVRNKTEAKLAELEILHRDQRASAADPAELEKIDEEYTAERRRMEEKRESEIARLRQEL
;
A
#
# COMPACT_ATOMS: atom_id res chain seq x y z
N MET A 1 -33.61 -10.59 13.73
CA MET A 1 -32.18 -10.88 13.99
C MET A 1 -31.35 -10.24 12.90
N SER A 2 -30.93 -8.97 13.03
CA SER A 2 -30.10 -8.33 11.99
C SER A 2 -29.10 -7.29 12.50
N ASP A 3 -28.75 -7.28 13.79
CA ASP A 3 -27.93 -6.20 14.38
C ASP A 3 -26.41 -6.46 14.41
N LYS A 4 -25.94 -7.65 14.01
CA LYS A 4 -24.51 -7.99 14.13
C LYS A 4 -23.67 -7.70 12.88
N LYS A 5 -24.29 -7.42 11.73
CA LYS A 5 -23.59 -7.23 10.45
C LYS A 5 -23.16 -5.77 10.20
N ASP A 6 -23.86 -4.81 10.81
CA ASP A 6 -23.60 -3.38 10.59
C ASP A 6 -22.57 -2.77 11.57
N MET A 7 -22.28 -3.45 12.69
CA MET A 7 -21.33 -2.97 13.69
C MET A 7 -19.86 -3.11 13.28
N ALA A 8 -19.52 -4.12 12.47
CA ALA A 8 -18.15 -4.33 12.00
C ALA A 8 -17.72 -3.32 10.92
N ALA A 9 -18.68 -2.77 10.17
CA ALA A 9 -18.44 -1.76 9.14
C ALA A 9 -18.22 -0.34 9.70
N LYS A 10 -18.42 -0.13 11.01
CA LYS A 10 -18.43 1.20 11.63
C LYS A 10 -17.32 1.45 12.65
N ILE A 11 -16.44 0.47 12.87
CA ILE A 11 -15.26 0.68 13.70
C ILE A 11 -14.22 1.40 12.84
N LYS A 12 -14.31 2.73 12.84
CA LYS A 12 -13.31 3.61 12.25
C LYS A 12 -11.97 3.36 12.94
N SER A 13 -10.90 3.30 12.16
CA SER A 13 -9.56 3.19 12.74
C SER A 13 -9.21 4.46 13.52
N ALA A 14 -8.21 4.38 14.41
CA ALA A 14 -7.70 5.56 15.11
C ALA A 14 -7.22 6.65 14.13
N TYR A 15 -6.74 6.23 12.95
CA TYR A 15 -6.35 7.13 11.86
C TYR A 15 -7.56 7.85 11.25
N ASP A 16 -8.65 7.12 10.96
CA ASP A 16 -9.87 7.71 10.40
C ASP A 16 -10.51 8.72 11.37
N LEU A 17 -10.52 8.39 12.67
CA LEU A 17 -11.02 9.30 13.72
C LEU A 17 -10.16 10.57 13.86
N ALA A 18 -8.85 10.47 13.62
CA ALA A 18 -7.96 11.63 13.62
C ALA A 18 -8.22 12.53 12.41
N LEU A 19 -8.42 11.95 11.23
CA LEU A 19 -8.75 12.71 10.02
C LEU A 19 -10.12 13.40 10.12
N GLU A 20 -11.13 12.74 10.68
CA GLU A 20 -12.45 13.36 10.89
C GLU A 20 -12.41 14.53 11.86
N ARG A 21 -11.53 14.48 12.88
CA ARG A 21 -11.32 15.62 13.78
C ARG A 21 -10.68 16.79 13.06
N LEU A 22 -9.68 16.54 12.21
CA LEU A 22 -9.04 17.58 11.40
C LEU A 22 -10.03 18.22 10.42
N GLU A 23 -10.88 17.41 9.77
CA GLU A 23 -11.97 17.90 8.92
C GLU A 23 -13.01 18.71 9.70
N ALA A 24 -13.37 18.29 10.92
CA ALA A 24 -14.28 19.03 11.81
C ALA A 24 -13.71 20.37 12.28
N ASP A 25 -12.38 20.47 12.42
CA ASP A 25 -11.66 21.70 12.76
C ASP A 25 -11.50 22.65 11.55
N GLY A 26 -12.08 22.30 10.39
CA GLY A 26 -12.02 23.11 9.17
C GLY A 26 -10.68 23.03 8.45
N ILE A 27 -9.83 22.07 8.81
CA ILE A 27 -8.56 21.81 8.13
C ILE A 27 -8.87 20.87 6.97
N GLU A 28 -8.96 21.43 5.76
CA GLU A 28 -9.20 20.67 4.55
C GLU A 28 -8.01 19.72 4.29
N LYS A 29 -8.28 18.46 3.91
CA LYS A 29 -7.21 17.56 3.48
C LYS A 29 -6.49 18.21 2.30
N PRO A 30 -5.13 18.28 2.30
CA PRO A 30 -4.39 18.72 1.14
C PRO A 30 -4.81 17.89 -0.07
N ARG A 31 -5.37 18.53 -1.09
CA ARG A 31 -5.71 17.88 -2.36
C ARG A 31 -4.40 17.61 -3.09
N GLU A 32 -4.37 16.65 -4.02
CA GLU A 32 -3.16 16.44 -4.84
C GLU A 32 -2.80 17.69 -5.66
N GLU A 33 -3.78 18.58 -5.88
CA GLU A 33 -3.66 19.90 -6.50
C GLU A 33 -2.84 20.90 -5.66
N ASP A 34 -2.73 20.67 -4.35
CA ASP A 34 -2.01 21.51 -3.39
C ASP A 34 -0.54 21.08 -3.23
N LEU A 35 -0.13 19.98 -3.87
CA LEU A 35 1.25 19.49 -3.81
C LEU A 35 2.15 20.27 -4.77
N ASP A 36 3.31 20.71 -4.27
CA ASP A 36 4.35 21.31 -5.11
C ASP A 36 4.77 20.32 -6.22
N PRO A 37 5.02 20.77 -7.47
CA PRO A 37 5.48 19.93 -8.56
C PRO A 37 6.69 19.05 -8.22
N ALA A 38 7.62 19.50 -7.36
CA ALA A 38 8.74 18.66 -6.95
C ALA A 38 8.30 17.47 -6.09
N THR A 39 7.30 17.65 -5.23
CA THR A 39 6.71 16.56 -4.43
C THR A 39 5.95 15.57 -5.31
N LEU A 40 5.21 16.06 -6.31
CA LEU A 40 4.54 15.21 -7.29
C LEU A 40 5.53 14.35 -8.09
N GLU A 41 6.64 14.94 -8.53
CA GLU A 41 7.69 14.21 -9.24
C GLU A 41 8.31 13.12 -8.35
N ARG A 42 8.61 13.43 -7.08
CA ARG A 42 9.12 12.44 -6.10
C ARG A 42 8.14 11.29 -5.87
N ILE A 43 6.84 11.58 -5.79
CA ILE A 43 5.79 10.54 -5.67
C ILE A 43 5.78 9.65 -6.93
N SER A 44 5.87 10.25 -8.11
CA SER A 44 5.95 9.53 -9.39
C SER A 44 7.16 8.60 -9.43
N GLU A 45 8.34 9.09 -9.04
CA GLU A 45 9.55 8.28 -8.95
C GLU A 45 9.39 7.07 -8.01
N VAL A 46 8.81 7.27 -6.83
CA VAL A 46 8.58 6.19 -5.85
C VAL A 46 7.65 5.12 -6.43
N ARG A 47 6.58 5.54 -7.13
CA ARG A 47 5.67 4.63 -7.83
C ARG A 47 6.41 3.83 -8.90
N ASN A 48 7.12 4.50 -9.81
CA ASN A 48 7.83 3.88 -10.92
C ASN A 48 8.91 2.90 -10.44
N LYS A 49 9.70 3.29 -9.43
CA LYS A 49 10.72 2.43 -8.83
C LYS A 49 10.12 1.18 -8.19
N THR A 50 8.98 1.32 -7.51
CA THR A 50 8.30 0.17 -6.89
C THR A 50 7.70 -0.74 -7.95
N GLU A 51 7.07 -0.19 -8.99
CA GLU A 51 6.48 -0.96 -10.08
C GLU A 51 7.53 -1.80 -10.83
N ALA A 52 8.70 -1.21 -11.12
CA ALA A 52 9.81 -1.94 -11.73
C ALA A 52 10.26 -3.14 -10.87
N LYS A 53 10.34 -2.95 -9.54
CA LYS A 53 10.70 -4.02 -8.60
C LYS A 53 9.63 -5.10 -8.49
N LEU A 54 8.35 -4.72 -8.53
CA LEU A 54 7.24 -5.68 -8.53
C LEU A 54 7.24 -6.52 -9.81
N ALA A 55 7.57 -5.92 -10.96
CA ALA A 55 7.72 -6.66 -12.21
C ALA A 55 8.90 -7.65 -12.16
N GLU A 56 10.05 -7.23 -11.63
CA GLU A 56 11.19 -8.11 -11.39
C GLU A 56 10.82 -9.28 -10.46
N LEU A 57 10.16 -8.98 -9.33
CA LEU A 57 9.69 -9.97 -8.37
C LEU A 57 8.73 -10.97 -9.01
N GLU A 58 7.82 -10.51 -9.88
CA GLU A 58 6.89 -11.39 -10.59
C GLU A 58 7.60 -12.31 -11.59
N ILE A 59 8.62 -11.82 -12.29
CA ILE A 59 9.44 -12.65 -13.18
C ILE A 59 10.16 -13.73 -12.38
N LEU A 60 10.81 -13.36 -11.28
CA LEU A 60 11.51 -14.30 -10.40
C LEU A 60 10.56 -15.35 -9.80
N HIS A 61 9.39 -14.92 -9.35
CA HIS A 61 8.35 -15.82 -8.82
C HIS A 61 7.91 -16.84 -9.87
N ARG A 62 7.65 -16.40 -11.11
CA ARG A 62 7.27 -17.31 -12.21
C ARG A 62 8.36 -18.35 -12.50
N ASP A 63 9.63 -17.94 -12.49
CA ASP A 63 10.77 -18.83 -12.70
C ASP A 63 10.92 -19.86 -11.56
N GLN A 64 10.79 -19.41 -10.30
CA GLN A 64 10.82 -20.27 -9.12
C GLN A 64 9.68 -21.30 -9.13
N ARG A 65 8.45 -20.88 -9.43
CA ARG A 65 7.31 -21.81 -9.54
C ARG A 65 7.51 -22.83 -10.64
N ALA A 66 8.09 -22.43 -11.78
CA ALA A 66 8.35 -23.34 -12.89
C ALA A 66 9.41 -24.41 -12.55
N SER A 67 10.27 -24.15 -11.57
CA SER A 67 11.33 -25.05 -11.12
C SER A 67 10.99 -25.83 -9.84
N ALA A 68 9.85 -25.56 -9.20
CA ALA A 68 9.43 -26.25 -7.98
C ALA A 68 9.22 -27.76 -8.20
N ALA A 69 9.78 -28.58 -7.32
CA ALA A 69 9.78 -30.03 -7.43
C ALA A 69 8.55 -30.69 -6.79
N ASP A 70 7.94 -30.03 -5.81
CA ASP A 70 6.78 -30.56 -5.08
C ASP A 70 5.79 -29.47 -4.63
N PRO A 71 4.58 -29.85 -4.18
CA PRO A 71 3.55 -28.90 -3.76
C PRO A 71 3.92 -28.05 -2.54
N ALA A 72 4.74 -28.55 -1.62
CA ALA A 72 5.12 -27.82 -0.41
C ALA A 72 6.13 -26.71 -0.74
N GLU A 73 7.06 -26.99 -1.65
CA GLU A 73 7.96 -25.98 -2.21
C GLU A 73 7.18 -24.89 -2.97
N LEU A 74 6.18 -25.27 -3.76
CA LEU A 74 5.33 -24.33 -4.48
C LEU A 74 4.55 -23.41 -3.53
N GLU A 75 3.98 -23.97 -2.46
CA GLU A 75 3.26 -23.20 -1.43
C GLU A 75 4.19 -22.18 -0.77
N LYS A 76 5.40 -22.59 -0.39
CA LYS A 76 6.40 -21.71 0.19
C LYS A 76 6.79 -20.56 -0.76
N ILE A 77 7.02 -20.86 -2.04
CA ILE A 77 7.33 -19.85 -3.07
C ILE A 77 6.18 -18.83 -3.20
N ASP A 78 4.94 -19.30 -3.22
CA ASP A 78 3.75 -18.45 -3.33
C ASP A 78 3.53 -17.58 -2.07
N GLU A 79 3.80 -18.12 -0.88
CA GLU A 79 3.77 -17.38 0.39
C GLU A 79 4.84 -16.28 0.44
N GLU A 80 6.09 -16.62 0.07
CA GLU A 80 7.21 -15.68 0.05
C GLU A 80 6.97 -14.54 -0.93
N TYR A 81 6.49 -14.85 -2.14
CA TYR A 81 6.11 -13.85 -3.14
C TYR A 81 5.02 -12.91 -2.61
N THR A 82 3.97 -13.45 -2.02
CA THR A 82 2.83 -12.66 -1.51
C THR A 82 3.29 -11.74 -0.38
N ALA A 83 4.10 -12.25 0.55
CA ALA A 83 4.63 -11.47 1.66
C ALA A 83 5.57 -10.36 1.18
N GLU A 84 6.45 -10.64 0.22
CA GLU A 84 7.40 -9.65 -0.30
C GLU A 84 6.68 -8.57 -1.11
N ARG A 85 5.76 -8.95 -2.00
CA ARG A 85 4.93 -8.00 -2.73
C ARG A 85 4.20 -7.05 -1.79
N ARG A 86 3.56 -7.59 -0.76
CA ARG A 86 2.87 -6.80 0.26
C ARG A 86 3.81 -5.82 0.96
N ARG A 87 5.00 -6.27 1.38
CA ARG A 87 6.00 -5.39 2.00
C ARG A 87 6.42 -4.24 1.09
N MET A 88 6.62 -4.50 -0.20
CA MET A 88 6.97 -3.47 -1.18
C MET A 88 5.84 -2.45 -1.38
N GLU A 89 4.60 -2.92 -1.49
CA GLU A 89 3.41 -2.06 -1.62
C GLU A 89 3.21 -1.19 -0.37
N GLU A 90 3.30 -1.77 0.82
CA GLU A 90 3.21 -1.05 2.10
C GLU A 90 4.33 -0.01 2.25
N LYS A 91 5.57 -0.36 1.85
CA LYS A 91 6.70 0.58 1.86
C LYS A 91 6.47 1.76 0.93
N ARG A 92 6.02 1.50 -0.31
CA ARG A 92 5.67 2.54 -1.28
C ARG A 92 4.61 3.48 -0.72
N GLU A 93 3.56 2.93 -0.11
CA GLU A 93 2.48 3.72 0.47
C GLU A 93 2.96 4.57 1.65
N SER A 94 3.79 4.00 2.53
CA SER A 94 4.40 4.73 3.65
C SER A 94 5.30 5.88 3.15
N GLU A 95 6.09 5.64 2.12
CA GLU A 95 6.97 6.67 1.53
C GLU A 95 6.16 7.78 0.86
N ILE A 96 5.12 7.45 0.09
CA ILE A 96 4.20 8.44 -0.50
C ILE A 96 3.47 9.24 0.58
N ALA A 97 3.00 8.58 1.65
CA ALA A 97 2.34 9.25 2.76
C ALA A 97 3.28 10.25 3.44
N ARG A 98 4.55 9.88 3.63
CA ARG A 98 5.58 10.79 4.14
C ARG A 98 5.82 11.97 3.21
N LEU A 99 5.95 11.75 1.90
CA LEU A 99 6.15 12.82 0.92
C LEU A 99 4.99 13.82 0.92
N ARG A 100 3.75 13.34 1.12
CA ARG A 100 2.56 14.20 1.25
C ARG A 100 2.56 15.06 2.52
N GLN A 101 3.31 14.66 3.56
CA GLN A 101 3.46 15.41 4.81
C GLN A 101 4.64 16.39 4.81
N GLU A 102 5.48 16.39 3.77
CA GLU A 102 6.63 17.31 3.64
C GLU A 102 6.23 18.69 3.07
N LEU A 103 4.91 18.97 2.98
CA LEU A 103 4.33 20.30 2.70
C LEU A 103 4.50 21.26 3.89
#